data_AF-A0A2E3ZU18-F1
#
_entry.id   AF-A0A2E3ZU18-F1
#
_cell.length_a   1.000
_cell.length_b   1.000
_cell.length_c   1.000
_cell.angle_alpha   90.00
_cell.angle_beta   90.00
_cell.angle_gamma   90.00
#
_symmetry.space_group_name_H-M   'P 1'
#
loop_
_entity.id
_entity.type
_entity.pdbx_description
1 polymer ?
#
loop_
_entity_poly.entity_id
_entity_poly.type
_entity_poly.pdbx_seq_one_letter_code
_entity_poly.pdbx_strand_id
1 'polypeptide(L)' 'MEKVVNLGTFLKKMHKKIILKDLYNRNYYVQDFNKFKKHITEFHGNGSSIHEENGFVFRIDQKFRDNLFKIKKSD' A
#
# COMPACT_ATOMS: atom_id res chain seq x y z
N MET A 1 -3.74 38.97 -8.90
CA MET A 1 -4.21 38.42 -7.60
C MET A 1 -3.71 37.00 -7.49
N GLU A 2 -2.70 36.77 -6.66
CA GLU A 2 -2.14 35.44 -6.43
C GLU A 2 -3.18 34.54 -5.75
N LYS A 3 -3.36 33.32 -6.28
CA LYS A 3 -4.19 32.30 -5.65
C LYS A 3 -3.47 31.81 -4.39
N VAL A 4 -3.86 32.34 -3.23
CA VAL A 4 -3.44 31.77 -1.94
C VAL A 4 -4.06 30.38 -1.82
N VAL A 5 -3.26 29.35 -2.07
CA VAL A 5 -3.63 27.95 -1.83
C VAL A 5 -3.84 27.78 -0.33
N ASN A 6 -5.10 27.60 0.09
CA ASN A 6 -5.48 27.41 1.48
C ASN A 6 -4.78 26.16 2.05
N LEU A 7 -4.08 26.32 3.17
CA LEU A 7 -3.32 25.24 3.83
C LEU A 7 -4.21 24.02 4.15
N GLY A 8 -5.51 24.25 4.41
CA GLY A 8 -6.49 23.19 4.60
C GLY A 8 -6.75 22.34 3.34
N THR A 9 -6.74 22.91 2.14
CA THR A 9 -6.81 22.14 0.88
C THR A 9 -5.51 21.37 0.62
N PHE A 10 -4.36 21.92 1.03
CA PHE A 10 -3.08 21.25 0.91
C PHE A 10 -2.96 20.06 1.87
N LEU A 11 -3.38 20.22 3.12
CA LEU A 11 -3.38 19.16 4.13
C LEU A 11 -4.41 18.06 3.84
N LYS A 12 -5.59 18.40 3.30
CA LYS A 12 -6.57 17.40 2.82
C LYS A 12 -6.04 16.51 1.69
N LYS A 13 -5.05 16.98 0.93
CA LYS A 13 -4.41 16.21 -0.16
C LYS A 13 -3.29 15.28 0.30
N MET A 14 -2.95 15.24 1.60
CA MET A 14 -2.05 14.22 2.14
C MET A 14 -2.76 12.87 2.13
N HIS A 15 -2.65 12.15 1.01
CA HIS A 15 -3.05 10.76 0.92
C HIS A 15 -2.39 9.98 2.06
N LYS A 16 -3.20 9.24 2.83
CA LYS A 16 -2.71 8.36 3.88
C LYS A 16 -1.69 7.39 3.28
N LYS A 17 -0.42 7.54 3.64
CA LYS A 17 0.66 6.66 3.18
C LYS A 17 0.45 5.29 3.81
N ILE A 18 0.35 4.26 2.98
CA ILE A 18 0.30 2.87 3.43
C ILE A 18 1.73 2.36 3.55
N ILE A 19 2.04 1.83 4.73
CA ILE A 19 3.35 1.31 5.05
C ILE A 19 3.19 -0.17 5.35
N LEU A 20 3.96 -1.00 4.66
CA LEU A 20 4.03 -2.44 4.88
C LEU A 20 5.38 -2.81 5.48
N LYS A 21 5.42 -3.89 6.26
CA LYS A 21 6.65 -4.49 6.75
C LYS A 21 7.00 -5.69 5.88
N ASP A 22 8.24 -5.72 5.40
CA ASP A 22 8.78 -6.89 4.71
C ASP A 22 9.27 -7.95 5.72
N LEU A 23 9.76 -9.09 5.22
CA LEU A 23 10.27 -10.19 6.05
C LEU A 23 11.52 -9.82 6.88
N TYR A 24 12.21 -8.74 6.51
CA TYR A 24 13.38 -8.21 7.22
C TYR A 24 13.01 -7.01 8.12
N ASN A 25 11.71 -6.82 8.40
CA ASN A 25 11.17 -5.75 9.22
C ASN A 25 11.47 -4.32 8.70
N ARG A 26 11.78 -4.17 7.41
CA ARG A 26 11.97 -2.88 6.74
C ARG A 26 10.62 -2.28 6.35
N ASN A 27 10.55 -0.96 6.34
CA ASN A 27 9.35 -0.23 5.93
C ASN A 27 9.32 -0.08 4.41
N TYR A 28 8.30 -0.66 3.78
CA TYR A 28 7.97 -0.39 2.39
C TYR A 28 6.81 0.60 2.30
N TYR A 29 7.04 1.70 1.59
CA TYR A 29 6.03 2.73 1.33
C TYR A 29 5.34 2.41 0.01
N VAL A 30 4.08 1.99 0.09
CA VAL A 30 3.34 1.59 -1.12
C VAL A 30 3.07 2.82 -1.99
N GLN A 31 3.65 2.85 -3.19
CA GLN A 31 3.52 3.99 -4.11
C GLN A 31 2.11 4.11 -4.70
N ASP A 32 1.58 3.00 -5.22
CA ASP A 32 0.21 2.89 -5.70
C ASP A 32 -0.45 1.66 -5.08
N PHE A 33 -1.31 1.90 -4.10
CA PHE A 33 -2.00 0.85 -3.37
C PHE A 33 -2.98 0.05 -4.23
N ASN A 34 -3.61 0.69 -5.21
CA ASN A 34 -4.56 0.01 -6.08
C ASN A 34 -3.82 -0.92 -7.03
N LYS A 35 -2.72 -0.45 -7.63
CA LYS A 35 -1.85 -1.27 -8.47
C LYS A 35 -1.25 -2.43 -7.68
N PHE A 36 -0.76 -2.18 -6.46
CA PHE A 36 -0.23 -3.23 -5.59
C PHE A 36 -1.29 -4.29 -5.25
N LYS A 37 -2.50 -3.88 -4.85
CA LYS A 37 -3.61 -4.81 -4.59
C LYS A 37 -3.95 -5.64 -5.82
N LYS A 38 -4.03 -5.02 -6.99
CA LYS A 38 -4.31 -5.71 -8.26
C LYS A 38 -3.24 -6.78 -8.54
N HIS A 39 -1.96 -6.42 -8.43
CA HIS A 39 -0.84 -7.36 -8.60
C HIS A 39 -0.93 -8.56 -7.65
N ILE A 40 -1.18 -8.31 -6.35
CA ILE A 40 -1.32 -9.37 -5.36
C ILE A 40 -2.51 -10.30 -5.69
N THR A 41 -3.63 -9.76 -6.16
CA THR A 41 -4.77 -10.58 -6.58
C THR A 41 -4.45 -11.43 -7.81
N GLU A 42 -3.80 -10.85 -8.82
CA GLU A 42 -3.55 -11.50 -10.11
C GLU A 42 -2.47 -12.59 -10.02
N PHE A 43 -1.38 -12.33 -9.28
CA PHE A 43 -0.20 -13.22 -9.25
C PHE A 43 -0.06 -14.01 -7.95
N HIS A 44 -0.72 -13.57 -6.86
CA HIS A 44 -0.59 -14.16 -5.53
C HIS A 44 -1.95 -14.37 -4.84
N GLY A 45 -3.01 -14.54 -5.63
CA GLY A 45 -4.40 -14.57 -5.17
C GLY A 45 -4.77 -15.77 -4.27
N ASN A 46 -3.99 -16.84 -4.30
CA ASN A 46 -4.21 -18.03 -3.49
C ASN A 46 -2.90 -18.62 -2.94
N GLY A 47 -3.01 -19.63 -2.07
CA GLY A 47 -1.86 -20.32 -1.48
C GLY A 47 -0.94 -19.40 -0.67
N SER A 48 0.33 -19.80 -0.57
CA SER A 48 1.41 -19.02 0.02
C SER A 48 2.57 -18.89 -0.95
N SER A 49 3.07 -17.67 -1.16
CA SER A 49 4.16 -17.39 -2.09
C SER A 49 5.05 -16.25 -1.58
N ILE A 50 6.24 -16.12 -2.18
CA ILE A 50 7.15 -15.01 -1.95
C ILE A 50 6.97 -14.00 -3.08
N HIS A 51 6.74 -12.73 -2.71
CA HIS A 51 6.70 -11.59 -3.62
C HIS A 51 7.86 -10.66 -3.31
N GLU A 52 8.51 -10.14 -4.35
CA GLU A 52 9.57 -9.14 -4.25
C GLU A 52 9.10 -7.84 -4.91
N GLU A 53 9.29 -6.72 -4.24
CA GLU A 53 8.89 -5.39 -4.70
C GLU A 53 9.99 -4.36 -4.33
N ASN A 54 10.72 -3.85 -5.33
CA ASN A 54 11.72 -2.80 -5.18
C ASN A 54 12.79 -3.09 -4.08
N GLY A 55 13.23 -4.33 -4.01
CA GLY A 55 14.16 -4.88 -3.04
C GLY A 55 13.52 -5.38 -1.74
N PHE A 56 12.19 -5.26 -1.56
CA PHE A 56 11.47 -5.70 -0.35
C PHE A 56 10.77 -7.04 -0.57
N VAL A 57 10.92 -7.98 0.37
CA VAL A 57 10.41 -9.34 0.21
C VAL A 57 9.24 -9.59 1.16
N PHE A 58 8.11 -10.04 0.61
CA PHE A 58 6.89 -10.33 1.35
C PHE A 58 6.51 -11.79 1.23
N ARG A 59 6.06 -12.39 2.34
CA ARG A 59 5.31 -13.63 2.29
C ARG A 59 3.84 -13.28 2.08
N ILE A 60 3.30 -13.65 0.93
CA ILE A 60 1.89 -13.47 0.61
C ILE A 60 1.16 -14.76 0.98
N ASP A 61 0.50 -14.74 2.14
CA ASP A 61 -0.39 -15.79 2.60
C ASP A 61 -1.82 -15.25 2.79
N GLN A 62 -2.72 -16.10 3.27
CA GLN A 62 -4.11 -15.69 3.48
C GLN A 62 -4.22 -14.52 4.46
N LYS A 63 -3.44 -14.55 5.55
CA LYS A 63 -3.44 -13.50 6.56
C LYS A 63 -2.97 -12.16 5.99
N PHE A 64 -1.93 -12.17 5.15
CA PHE A 64 -1.46 -10.98 4.45
C PHE A 64 -2.56 -10.40 3.57
N ARG A 65 -3.19 -11.23 2.73
CA ARG A 65 -4.29 -10.82 1.84
C ARG A 65 -5.45 -10.23 2.65
N ASP A 66 -5.92 -10.93 3.67
CA ASP A 66 -7.04 -10.47 4.50
C ASP A 66 -6.77 -9.09 5.13
N ASN A 67 -5.54 -8.87 5.62
CA ASN A 67 -5.14 -7.58 6.17
C ASN A 67 -5.06 -6.50 5.09
N LEU A 68 -4.49 -6.82 3.92
CA LEU A 68 -4.39 -5.91 2.79
C LEU A 68 -5.76 -5.43 2.31
N PHE A 69 -6.74 -6.33 2.22
CA PHE A 69 -8.10 -6.00 1.76
C PHE A 69 -8.95 -5.27 2.81
N LYS A 70 -8.59 -5.35 4.10
CA LYS A 70 -9.25 -4.57 5.18
C LYS A 70 -8.84 -3.10 5.23
N ILE A 71 -7.74 -2.71 4.57
CA ILE A 71 -7.33 -1.31 4.52
C ILE A 71 -8.34 -0.52 3.68
N LYS A 72 -9.20 0.24 4.37
CA LYS A 72 -10.13 1.19 3.74
C LYS A 72 -9.36 2.46 3.34
N LYS A 73 -9.59 2.96 2.13
CA LYS A 73 -9.26 4.35 1.83
C LYS A 73 -10.14 5.23 2.71
N SER A 74 -9.54 6.26 3.31
CA SER A 74 -10.31 7.37 3.85
C SER A 74 -10.83 8.14 2.63
N ASP A 75 -12.14 8.13 2.43
CA ASP A 75 -12.83 8.92 1.40
C ASP A 75 -12.67 10.43 1.65
#